data_AF-A0A166H265-F1
#
_entry.id   AF-A0A166H265-F1
#
_cell.length_a   1.000
_cell.length_b   1.000
_cell.length_c   1.000
_cell.angle_alpha   90.00
_cell.angle_beta   90.00
_cell.angle_gamma   90.00
#
_symmetry.space_group_name_H-M   'P 1'
#
loop_
_entity.id
_entity.type
_entity.pdbx_description
1 polymer ?
#
loop_
_entity_poly.entity_id
_entity_poly.type
_entity_poly.pdbx_seq_one_letter_code
_entity_poly.pdbx_strand_id
1 'polypeptide(L)'
;MVVVLLLSFFPQPELQSISLIVIWVFFLVAVVDCVLLGARMRRKLGDRFGPANVEKGIRWYAATRALQLRVMRLPKPQVKRGAFPE
;
A
#
# COMPACT_ATOMS: atom_id res chain seq x y z
N MET A 1 -8.86 7.05 7.11
CA MET A 1 -8.50 8.45 7.45
C MET A 1 -9.73 9.36 7.60
N VAL A 2 -10.67 9.35 6.65
CA VAL A 2 -11.93 10.11 6.76
C VAL A 2 -12.66 9.86 8.10
N VAL A 3 -12.76 8.61 8.54
CA VAL A 3 -13.39 8.25 9.84
C VAL A 3 -12.71 8.93 11.03
N VAL A 4 -11.37 8.93 11.08
CA VAL A 4 -10.59 9.57 12.15
C VAL A 4 -10.83 11.08 12.15
N LEU A 5 -10.86 11.71 10.97
CA LEU A 5 -11.14 13.14 10.84
C LEU A 5 -12.55 13.51 11.33
N LEU A 6 -13.54 12.66 11.04
CA LEU A 6 -14.91 12.88 11.53
C LEU A 6 -14.99 12.78 13.06
N LEU A 7 -14.27 11.83 13.66
CA LEU A 7 -14.24 11.66 15.12
C LEU A 7 -13.54 12.85 15.83
N SER A 8 -12.58 13.51 15.18
CA SER A 8 -11.90 14.69 15.74
C SER A 8 -12.79 15.92 15.95
N PHE A 9 -13.98 15.98 15.35
CA PHE A 9 -14.92 17.09 15.59
C PHE A 9 -15.66 16.97 16.92
N PHE A 10 -15.58 15.82 17.60
CA PHE A 10 -16.23 15.59 18.88
C PHE A 10 -15.21 15.73 20.02
N PRO A 11 -15.39 16.67 20.98
CA PRO A 11 -14.41 16.94 22.03
C PRO A 11 -14.46 15.93 23.21
N GLN A 12 -14.89 14.69 22.96
CA GLN A 12 -14.89 13.64 24.00
C GLN A 12 -13.51 12.97 24.08
N PRO A 13 -12.86 12.92 25.26
CA PRO A 13 -11.55 12.30 25.43
C PRO A 13 -11.50 10.82 24.98
N GLU A 14 -12.58 10.08 25.24
CA GLU A 14 -12.70 8.66 24.84
C GLU A 14 -12.65 8.49 23.31
N LEU A 15 -13.35 9.34 22.56
CA LEU A 15 -13.36 9.31 21.10
C LEU A 15 -11.98 9.65 20.53
N GLN A 16 -11.24 10.55 21.18
CA GLN A 16 -9.88 10.91 20.78
C GLN A 16 -8.90 9.73 20.97
N SER A 17 -8.98 9.01 22.10
CA SER A 17 -8.18 7.81 22.34
C SER A 17 -8.48 6.69 21.35
N ILE A 18 -9.76 6.44 21.06
CA ILE A 18 -10.17 5.45 20.05
C ILE A 18 -9.63 5.83 18.67
N SER A 19 -9.76 7.10 18.29
CA SER A 19 -9.25 7.62 17.01
C SER A 19 -7.75 7.41 16.85
N LEU A 20 -6.98 7.59 17.92
CA LEU A 20 -5.55 7.34 17.97
C LEU A 20 -5.22 5.85 17.73
N ILE A 21 -5.95 4.95 18.37
CA ILE A 21 -5.75 3.50 18.17
C ILE A 21 -6.07 3.13 16.72
N VAL A 22 -7.18 3.65 16.18
CA VAL A 22 -7.63 3.38 14.80
C VAL A 22 -6.59 3.82 13.78
N ILE A 23 -5.98 5.01 13.93
CA ILE A 23 -4.94 5.49 12.99
C ILE A 23 -3.70 4.60 13.05
N TRP A 24 -3.26 4.18 14.23
CA TRP A 24 -2.10 3.29 14.36
C TRP A 24 -2.35 1.90 13.78
N VAL A 25 -3.52 1.31 14.02
CA VAL A 25 -3.91 0.04 13.41
C VAL A 25 -3.96 0.16 11.88
N PHE A 26 -4.52 1.26 11.36
CA PHE A 26 -4.54 1.51 9.91
C PHE A 26 -3.13 1.58 9.32
N PHE A 27 -2.22 2.30 9.96
CA PHE A 27 -0.81 2.36 9.53
C PHE A 27 -0.14 0.98 9.57
N LEU A 28 -0.36 0.21 10.63
CA LEU A 28 0.19 -1.14 10.75
C LEU A 28 -0.28 -2.04 9.60
N VAL A 29 -1.59 -2.03 9.29
CA VAL A 29 -2.16 -2.78 8.16
C VAL A 29 -1.54 -2.33 6.84
N ALA A 30 -1.39 -1.03 6.62
CA ALA A 30 -0.78 -0.50 5.40
C ALA A 30 0.68 -0.92 5.22
N VAL A 31 1.46 -0.94 6.32
CA VAL A 31 2.85 -1.41 6.31
C VAL A 31 2.92 -2.90 5.99
N VAL A 32 2.07 -3.72 6.64
CA VAL A 32 2.00 -5.16 6.38
C VAL A 32 1.65 -5.43 4.91
N ASP A 33 0.65 -4.73 4.37
CA ASP A 33 0.25 -4.85 2.96
C ASP A 33 1.42 -4.53 2.01
N CYS A 34 2.15 -3.43 2.26
CA CYS A 34 3.32 -3.06 1.46
C CYS A 34 4.43 -4.12 1.51
N VAL A 35 4.70 -4.69 2.69
CA VAL A 35 5.73 -5.73 2.87
C VAL A 35 5.33 -7.01 2.14
N LEU A 36 4.08 -7.46 2.29
CA LEU A 36 3.55 -8.64 1.62
C LEU A 36 3.53 -8.46 0.10
N LEU A 37 3.10 -7.30 -0.40
CA LEU A 37 3.12 -6.96 -1.81
C LEU A 37 4.54 -7.02 -2.38
N GLY A 38 5.51 -6.37 -1.72
CA GLY A 38 6.90 -6.37 -2.15
C GLY A 38 7.50 -7.78 -2.21
N ALA A 39 7.19 -8.64 -1.21
CA ALA A 39 7.62 -10.03 -1.20
C ALA A 39 6.97 -10.84 -2.34
N ARG A 40 5.66 -10.69 -2.56
CA ARG A 40 4.93 -11.37 -3.63
C ARG A 40 5.41 -10.95 -5.02
N MET A 41 5.69 -9.66 -5.21
CA MET A 41 6.18 -9.13 -6.48
C MET A 41 7.59 -9.65 -6.80
N ARG A 42 8.49 -9.69 -5.80
CA ARG A 42 9.83 -10.26 -5.97
C ARG A 42 9.77 -11.74 -6.39
N ARG A 43 8.90 -12.55 -5.75
CA ARG A 43 8.71 -13.96 -6.12
C ARG A 43 8.24 -14.11 -7.57
N LYS A 44 7.14 -13.44 -7.94
CA LYS A 44 6.59 -13.50 -9.32
C LYS A 44 7.59 -13.05 -10.40
N LEU A 45 8.39 -12.03 -10.12
CA LEU A 45 9.43 -11.58 -11.05
C LEU A 45 10.56 -12.60 -11.16
N GLY A 46 10.93 -13.26 -10.05
CA GLY A 46 11.89 -14.37 -10.08
C GLY A 46 11.37 -15.57 -10.89
N ASP A 47 10.08 -15.89 -10.77
CA ASP A 47 9.46 -16.99 -11.51
C ASP A 47 9.40 -16.72 -13.02
N ARG A 48 9.14 -15.46 -13.43
CA ARG A 48 9.04 -15.08 -14.86
C ARG A 48 10.39 -14.77 -15.51
N PHE A 49 11.27 -14.04 -14.84
CA PHE A 49 12.50 -13.50 -15.42
C PHE A 49 13.76 -14.18 -14.90
N GLY A 50 13.65 -15.11 -13.95
CA GLY A 50 14.78 -15.74 -13.27
C GLY A 50 15.27 -14.92 -12.07
N PRO A 51 15.71 -15.57 -10.98
CA PRO A 51 16.05 -14.89 -9.72
C PRO A 51 17.25 -13.94 -9.82
N ALA A 52 18.15 -14.16 -10.78
CA ALA A 52 19.32 -13.31 -11.02
C ALA A 52 18.96 -11.96 -11.68
N ASN A 53 17.82 -11.88 -12.38
CA ASN A 53 17.39 -10.70 -13.10
C ASN A 53 16.44 -9.80 -12.28
N VAL A 54 16.22 -10.12 -11.00
CA VAL A 54 15.35 -9.32 -10.13
C VAL A 54 16.13 -8.18 -9.46
N GLU A 55 15.90 -6.96 -9.96
CA GLU A 55 16.56 -5.74 -9.51
C GLU A 55 16.42 -5.50 -7.99
N LYS A 56 17.47 -4.91 -7.40
CA LYS A 56 17.46 -4.49 -6.00
C LYS A 56 16.54 -3.28 -5.84
N GLY A 57 15.79 -3.24 -4.74
CA GLY A 57 14.86 -2.13 -4.47
C GLY A 57 13.45 -2.29 -5.05
N ILE A 58 13.15 -3.38 -5.76
CA ILE A 58 11.80 -3.64 -6.31
C ILE A 58 10.70 -3.63 -5.23
N ARG A 59 11.04 -4.03 -4.00
CA ARG A 59 10.13 -4.03 -2.84
C ARG A 59 9.75 -2.62 -2.41
N TRP A 60 10.74 -1.71 -2.37
CA TRP A 60 10.52 -0.31 -2.05
C TRP A 60 9.72 0.38 -3.15
N TYR A 61 10.06 0.10 -4.41
CA TYR A 61 9.31 0.59 -5.56
C TYR A 61 7.85 0.08 -5.55
N ALA A 62 7.62 -1.18 -5.18
CA ALA A 62 6.27 -1.72 -5.04
C ALA A 62 5.46 -0.96 -3.97
N ALA A 63 6.07 -0.70 -2.81
CA ALA A 63 5.42 -0.01 -1.70
C ALA A 63 5.03 1.43 -2.07
N THR A 64 5.95 2.20 -2.66
CA THR A 64 5.65 3.58 -3.09
C THR A 64 4.54 3.60 -4.14
N ARG A 65 4.55 2.66 -5.08
CA ARG A 65 3.47 2.52 -6.06
C ARG A 65 2.15 2.08 -5.45
N ALA A 66 2.15 1.25 -4.39
CA ALA A 66 0.93 0.82 -3.71
C ALA A 66 0.22 1.98 -3.02
N LEU A 67 0.97 2.85 -2.36
CA LEU A 67 0.45 4.00 -1.60
C LEU A 67 0.01 5.16 -2.50
N GLN A 68 0.57 5.27 -3.72
CA GLN A 68 0.13 6.28 -4.68
C GLN A 68 -1.27 5.99 -5.23
N LEU A 69 -2.16 6.98 -5.16
CA LEU A 69 -3.45 6.93 -5.83
C LEU A 69 -3.26 6.66 -7.32
N ARG A 70 -4.10 5.78 -7.86
CA ARG A 70 -4.01 5.29 -9.23
C ARG A 70 -4.06 6.40 -10.29
N VAL A 71 -4.84 7.45 -10.03
CA VAL A 71 -4.99 8.63 -10.90
C VAL A 71 -3.72 9.49 -10.98
N MET A 72 -2.85 9.43 -9.96
CA MET A 72 -1.60 10.21 -9.92
C MET A 72 -0.44 9.51 -10.64
N ARG A 73 -0.64 8.27 -11.12
CA ARG A 73 0.43 7.48 -11.76
C ARG A 73 0.60 7.91 -13.21
N LEU A 74 1.83 8.19 -13.61
CA LEU A 74 2.24 8.43 -15.00
C LEU A 74 3.25 7.34 -15.45
N PRO A 75 3.17 6.87 -16.71
CA PRO A 75 2.03 7.02 -17.63
C PRO A 75 0.74 6.44 -17.01
N LYS A 76 -0.42 6.95 -17.44
CA LYS A 76 -1.71 6.52 -16.87
C LYS A 76 -1.84 4.98 -16.98
N PRO A 77 -2.54 4.32 -16.03
CA PRO A 77 -2.67 2.87 -16.03
C PRO A 77 -3.18 2.36 -17.39
N GLN A 78 -2.36 1.55 -18.05
CA GLN A 78 -2.65 1.00 -19.39
C GLN A 78 -3.61 -0.22 -19.34
N VAL A 79 -3.86 -0.75 -18.13
CA VAL A 79 -4.68 -1.97 -17.92
C VAL A 79 -5.80 -1.72 -16.92
N LYS A 80 -6.86 -2.54 -16.95
CA LYS A 80 -7.96 -2.51 -15.97
C LYS A 80 -7.50 -3.03 -14.59
N ARG A 81 -8.28 -2.81 -13.53
CA ARG A 81 -7.96 -3.38 -12.21
C ARG A 81 -7.99 -4.91 -12.30
N GLY A 82 -7.02 -5.58 -11.71
CA GLY A 82 -6.93 -7.05 -11.72
C GLY A 82 -6.35 -7.65 -13.00
N ALA A 83 -6.12 -6.86 -14.06
CA ALA A 83 -5.45 -7.35 -15.25
C ALA A 83 -3.94 -7.45 -14.98
N PHE A 84 -3.37 -8.62 -15.27
CA PHE A 84 -1.93 -8.87 -15.22
C PHE A 84 -1.35 -8.74 -16.63
N PRO A 85 -0.14 -8.17 -16.79
CA PRO A 85 0.55 -8.21 -18.07
C PRO A 85 0.95 -9.65 -18.39
N GLU A 86 0.63 -10.10 -19.61
CA GLU A 86 1.10 -11.39 -20.15
C GLU A 86 2.62 -11.42 -20.32
#